data_AF-A0A1F3PAK4-F1
#
_entry.id   AF-A0A1F3PAK4-F1
#
_cell.length_a   1.000
_cell.length_b   1.000
_cell.length_c   1.000
_cell.angle_alpha   90.00
_cell.angle_beta   90.00
_cell.angle_gamma   90.00
#
_symmetry.space_group_name_H-M   'P 1'
#
loop_
_entity.id
_entity.type
_entity.pdbx_description
1 polymer ?
#
loop_
_entity_poly.entity_id
_entity_poly.type
_entity_poly.pdbx_seq_one_letter_code
_entity_poly.pdbx_strand_id
1 'polypeptide(L)'
;MRIVSPMVVLSACNSGTGTLYHGEGLMSMARSFVLAGASSVVRTSWEVNDETSAGIIISFYHYLSKGMRKNEALRKAKLDYLEGSTPALSDPRYWAAYEVLGDNSPVTDKNTGIVILIIAAVVLTAGIALYFRRRRIFSARSE
;
A
#
# COMPACT_ATOMS: atom_id res chain seq x y z
N MET A 1 13.26 -15.55 13.51
CA MET A 1 12.12 -15.66 12.56
C MET A 1 12.05 -14.35 11.78
N ARG A 2 12.18 -14.39 10.45
CA ARG A 2 12.17 -13.18 9.61
C ARG A 2 10.88 -13.15 8.79
N ILE A 3 10.10 -12.09 8.93
CA ILE A 3 8.88 -11.85 8.16
C ILE A 3 9.25 -11.08 6.91
N VAL A 4 8.84 -11.57 5.74
CA VAL A 4 8.99 -10.88 4.46
C VAL A 4 7.59 -10.54 3.97
N SER A 5 7.05 -9.43 4.47
CA SER A 5 5.72 -8.94 4.08
C SER A 5 5.77 -7.44 3.82
N PRO A 6 5.14 -6.95 2.72
CA PRO A 6 5.03 -5.52 2.45
C PRO A 6 4.19 -4.79 3.51
N MET A 7 3.29 -5.51 4.21
CA MET A 7 2.41 -4.95 5.24
C MET A 7 1.89 -6.03 6.19
N VAL A 8 1.84 -5.73 7.48
CA VAL A 8 1.16 -6.53 8.52
C VAL A 8 0.03 -5.69 9.13
N VAL A 9 -1.13 -6.27 9.37
CA VAL A 9 -2.25 -5.60 10.04
C VAL A 9 -2.53 -6.28 11.37
N LEU A 10 -2.51 -5.52 12.46
CA LEU A 10 -2.74 -6.02 13.81
C LEU A 10 -4.19 -5.70 14.23
N SER A 11 -5.09 -6.67 14.09
CA SER A 11 -6.49 -6.59 14.56
C SER A 11 -6.63 -6.90 16.05
N ALA A 12 -5.75 -6.33 16.88
CA ALA A 12 -5.86 -6.42 18.33
C ALA A 12 -5.91 -4.99 18.91
N CYS A 13 -6.74 -4.79 19.93
CA CYS A 13 -6.75 -3.55 20.70
C CYS A 13 -5.35 -3.29 21.28
N ASN A 14 -4.94 -2.02 21.34
CA ASN A 14 -3.66 -1.61 21.94
C ASN A 14 -2.40 -2.20 21.27
N SER A 15 -2.48 -2.62 20.00
CA SER A 15 -1.33 -3.21 19.29
C SER A 15 -0.21 -2.20 18.98
N GLY A 16 -0.52 -0.91 18.99
CA GLY A 16 0.43 0.19 18.86
C GLY A 16 0.90 0.80 20.17
N THR A 17 0.27 0.47 21.30
CA THR A 17 0.71 0.94 22.61
C THR A 17 1.73 -0.01 23.22
N GLY A 18 2.39 0.43 24.27
CA GLY A 18 3.48 -0.33 24.89
C GLY A 18 4.17 0.47 25.99
N THR A 19 5.07 -0.19 26.71
CA THR A 19 5.91 0.45 27.73
C THR A 19 7.02 1.26 27.05
N LEU A 20 7.13 2.53 27.43
CA LEU A 20 8.24 3.38 27.02
C LEU A 20 9.44 3.12 27.93
N TYR A 21 10.50 2.56 27.38
CA TYR A 21 11.76 2.36 28.10
C TYR A 21 12.76 3.45 27.72
N HIS A 22 13.42 4.02 28.71
CA HIS A 22 14.46 5.02 28.49
C HIS A 22 15.64 4.38 27.73
N GLY A 23 16.08 5.00 26.63
CA GLY A 23 17.13 4.46 25.77
C GLY A 23 16.68 3.40 24.76
N GLU A 24 15.65 2.60 25.06
CA GLU A 24 15.15 1.58 24.12
C GLU A 24 13.95 2.04 23.28
N GLY A 25 13.20 3.05 23.71
CA GLY A 25 12.01 3.54 23.03
C GLY A 25 10.74 2.75 23.36
N LEU A 26 9.70 2.89 22.53
CA LEU A 26 8.40 2.27 22.76
C LEU A 26 8.43 0.76 22.46
N MET A 27 8.19 -0.08 23.46
CA MET A 27 8.09 -1.52 23.32
C MET A 27 6.64 -1.93 23.03
N SER A 28 6.26 -1.94 21.75
CA SER A 28 4.91 -2.33 21.27
C SER A 28 4.97 -3.60 20.42
N MET A 29 3.83 -4.30 20.28
CA MET A 29 3.70 -5.42 19.35
C MET A 29 4.04 -5.00 17.91
N ALA A 30 3.59 -3.81 17.49
CA ALA A 30 3.93 -3.25 16.18
C ALA A 30 5.44 -3.17 15.95
N ARG A 31 6.22 -2.78 16.97
CA ARG A 31 7.69 -2.75 16.88
C ARG A 31 8.28 -4.14 16.67
N SER A 32 7.77 -5.17 17.35
CA SER A 32 8.25 -6.55 17.17
C SER A 32 8.09 -7.03 15.72
N PHE A 33 7.00 -6.67 15.04
CA PHE A 33 6.79 -7.01 13.62
C PHE A 33 7.70 -6.22 12.67
N VAL A 34 7.94 -4.93 12.97
CA VAL A 34 8.92 -4.13 12.23
C VAL A 34 10.33 -4.73 12.40
N LEU A 35 10.74 -5.06 13.63
CA LEU A 35 12.03 -5.69 13.91
C LEU A 35 12.16 -7.08 13.27
N ALA A 36 11.05 -7.81 13.13
CA ALA A 36 11.01 -9.09 12.43
C ALA A 36 11.16 -8.96 10.90
N GLY A 37 11.07 -7.75 10.33
CA GLY A 37 11.29 -7.48 8.91
C GLY A 37 10.07 -7.05 8.09
N ALA A 38 8.93 -6.77 8.73
CA ALA A 38 7.76 -6.22 8.02
C ALA A 38 8.06 -4.79 7.52
N SER A 39 7.81 -4.51 6.23
CA SER A 39 8.05 -3.17 5.66
C SER A 39 7.11 -2.11 6.24
N SER A 40 5.91 -2.50 6.62
CA SER A 40 4.94 -1.63 7.30
C SER A 40 4.02 -2.43 8.22
N VAL A 41 3.51 -1.78 9.26
CA VAL A 41 2.58 -2.34 10.21
C VAL A 41 1.42 -1.38 10.43
N VAL A 42 0.19 -1.87 10.24
CA VAL A 42 -1.03 -1.17 10.63
C VAL A 42 -1.40 -1.59 12.05
N ARG A 43 -1.56 -0.61 12.93
CA ARG A 43 -1.76 -0.80 14.36
C ARG A 43 -2.90 0.06 14.88
N THR A 44 -3.38 -0.24 16.08
CA THR A 44 -4.33 0.58 16.82
C THR A 44 -3.67 1.23 18.04
N SER A 45 -3.88 2.54 18.21
CA SER A 45 -3.34 3.31 19.34
C SER A 45 -4.19 3.23 20.61
N TRP A 46 -5.44 2.75 20.52
CA TRP A 46 -6.33 2.48 21.64
C TRP A 46 -7.35 1.41 21.28
N GLU A 47 -8.24 1.07 22.22
CA GLU A 47 -9.35 0.13 22.01
C GLU A 47 -10.39 0.71 21.03
N VAL A 48 -10.72 -0.05 20.00
CA VAL A 48 -11.65 0.34 18.94
C VAL A 48 -12.94 -0.46 19.04
N ASN A 49 -14.06 0.17 18.73
CA ASN A 49 -15.34 -0.53 18.61
C ASN A 49 -15.33 -1.42 17.35
N ASP A 50 -15.63 -2.71 17.51
CA ASP A 50 -15.52 -3.73 16.46
C ASP A 50 -16.28 -3.38 15.17
N GLU A 51 -17.49 -2.83 15.28
CA GLU A 51 -18.34 -2.52 14.11
C GLU A 51 -17.75 -1.37 13.28
N THR A 52 -17.37 -0.28 13.94
CA THR A 52 -16.71 0.87 13.29
C THR A 52 -15.34 0.50 12.70
N SER A 53 -14.60 -0.33 13.44
CA SER A 53 -13.28 -0.83 13.10
C SER A 53 -13.31 -1.70 11.83
N ALA A 54 -14.27 -2.62 11.74
CA ALA A 54 -14.46 -3.46 10.57
C ALA A 54 -14.74 -2.63 9.32
N GLY A 55 -15.62 -1.63 9.41
CA GLY A 55 -15.95 -0.75 8.28
C GLY A 55 -14.72 -0.02 7.73
N ILE A 56 -13.90 0.57 8.60
CA ILE A 56 -12.68 1.28 8.19
C ILE A 56 -11.67 0.32 7.55
N ILE A 57 -11.46 -0.86 8.14
CA ILE A 57 -10.49 -1.83 7.60
C ILE A 57 -10.94 -2.45 6.28
N ILE A 58 -12.24 -2.72 6.10
CA ILE A 58 -12.79 -3.18 4.82
C ILE A 58 -12.56 -2.13 3.74
N SER A 59 -12.91 -0.87 3.99
CA SER A 59 -12.67 0.24 3.05
C SER A 59 -11.18 0.44 2.78
N PHE A 60 -10.33 0.29 3.79
CA PHE A 60 -8.88 0.37 3.64
C PHE A 60 -8.36 -0.71 2.68
N TYR A 61 -8.73 -1.97 2.86
CA TYR A 61 -8.35 -3.05 1.95
C TYR A 61 -8.90 -2.85 0.53
N HIS A 62 -10.11 -2.32 0.38
CA HIS A 62 -10.67 -1.96 -0.92
C HIS A 62 -9.78 -0.95 -1.65
N TYR A 63 -9.33 0.12 -0.98
CA TYR A 63 -8.45 1.10 -1.59
C TYR A 63 -7.05 0.58 -1.88
N LEU A 64 -6.50 -0.28 -1.02
CA LEU A 64 -5.25 -0.98 -1.30
C LEU A 64 -5.34 -1.86 -2.56
N SER A 65 -6.47 -2.56 -2.75
CA SER A 65 -6.70 -3.39 -3.94
C SER A 65 -6.73 -2.60 -5.26
N LYS A 66 -7.00 -1.30 -5.16
CA LYS A 66 -6.97 -0.33 -6.27
C LYS A 66 -5.57 0.24 -6.53
N GLY A 67 -4.56 -0.19 -5.77
CA GLY A 67 -3.17 0.26 -5.92
C GLY A 67 -2.87 1.59 -5.24
N MET A 68 -3.73 2.05 -4.33
CA MET A 68 -3.44 3.26 -3.53
C MET A 68 -2.30 3.01 -2.54
N ARG A 69 -1.57 4.07 -2.21
CA ARG A 69 -0.58 4.07 -1.12
C ARG A 69 -1.25 3.81 0.22
N LYS A 70 -0.55 3.18 1.16
CA LYS A 70 -1.14 2.75 2.45
C LYS A 70 -1.70 3.92 3.27
N ASN A 71 -0.96 5.01 3.37
CA ASN A 71 -1.42 6.24 4.02
C ASN A 71 -2.66 6.85 3.35
N GLU A 72 -2.67 6.92 2.02
CA GLU A 72 -3.80 7.47 1.25
C GLU A 72 -5.05 6.60 1.36
N ALA A 73 -4.87 5.28 1.26
CA ALA A 73 -5.94 4.30 1.43
C ALA A 73 -6.56 4.41 2.84
N LEU A 74 -5.74 4.50 3.89
CA LEU A 74 -6.24 4.61 5.26
C LEU A 74 -6.93 5.96 5.49
N ARG A 75 -6.36 7.05 4.97
CA ARG A 75 -7.00 8.37 5.03
C ARG A 75 -8.37 8.34 4.38
N LYS A 76 -8.48 7.74 3.18
CA LYS A 76 -9.74 7.68 2.45
C LYS A 76 -10.77 6.82 3.19
N ALA A 77 -10.37 5.68 3.74
CA ALA A 77 -11.26 4.86 4.56
C ALA A 77 -11.81 5.60 5.79
N LYS A 78 -10.98 6.44 6.45
CA LYS A 78 -11.42 7.30 7.56
C LYS A 78 -12.40 8.39 7.11
N LEU A 79 -12.18 8.99 5.94
CA LEU A 79 -13.08 9.99 5.36
C LEU A 79 -14.43 9.37 4.99
N ASP A 80 -14.43 8.22 4.33
CA ASP A 80 -15.66 7.48 3.99
C ASP A 80 -16.48 7.15 5.24
N TYR A 81 -15.81 6.74 6.32
CA TYR A 81 -16.46 6.52 7.61
C TYR A 81 -17.12 7.80 8.13
N LEU A 82 -16.40 8.92 8.12
CA LEU A 82 -16.91 10.20 8.61
C LEU A 82 -18.11 10.68 7.79
N GLU A 83 -18.06 10.56 6.46
CA GLU A 83 -19.14 10.93 5.54
C GLU A 83 -20.41 10.08 5.74
N GLY A 84 -20.24 8.79 6.08
CA GLY A 84 -21.36 7.87 6.38
C GLY A 84 -21.82 7.87 7.84
N SER A 85 -21.09 8.52 8.75
CA SER A 85 -21.36 8.48 10.19
C SER A 85 -22.42 9.51 10.63
N THR A 86 -23.15 9.19 11.70
CA THR A 86 -23.96 10.18 12.41
C THR A 86 -23.06 11.06 13.29
N PRO A 87 -23.49 12.27 13.67
CA PRO A 87 -22.71 13.13 14.58
C PRO A 87 -22.31 12.46 15.90
N ALA A 88 -23.11 11.50 16.38
CA ALA A 88 -22.81 10.72 17.59
C ALA A 88 -21.62 9.76 17.42
N LEU A 89 -21.32 9.35 16.18
CA LEU A 89 -20.24 8.41 15.84
C LEU A 89 -19.04 9.11 15.17
N SER A 90 -19.08 10.43 14.99
CA SER A 90 -17.96 11.19 14.39
C SER A 90 -16.80 11.46 15.36
N ASP A 91 -16.92 11.04 16.63
CA ASP A 91 -15.87 11.23 17.63
C ASP A 91 -14.55 10.53 17.19
N PRO A 92 -13.39 11.20 17.31
CA PRO A 92 -12.08 10.64 16.96
C PRO A 92 -11.79 9.26 17.53
N ARG A 93 -12.39 8.89 18.67
CA ARG A 93 -12.21 7.58 19.28
C ARG A 93 -12.59 6.41 18.37
N TYR A 94 -13.52 6.61 17.43
CA TYR A 94 -14.00 5.57 16.53
C TYR A 94 -13.10 5.35 15.31
N TRP A 95 -12.50 6.42 14.78
CA TRP A 95 -11.80 6.36 13.48
C TRP A 95 -10.31 6.70 13.54
N ALA A 96 -9.86 7.45 14.55
CA ALA A 96 -8.49 7.92 14.59
C ALA A 96 -7.48 6.88 15.08
N ALA A 97 -7.95 5.78 15.69
CA ALA A 97 -7.11 4.78 16.33
C ALA A 97 -6.11 4.09 15.38
N TYR A 98 -6.49 3.92 14.11
CA TYR A 98 -5.68 3.22 13.13
C TYR A 98 -4.53 4.07 12.61
N GLU A 99 -3.32 3.52 12.64
CA GLU A 99 -2.10 4.16 12.16
C GLU A 99 -1.29 3.20 11.29
N VAL A 100 -0.65 3.73 10.25
CA VAL A 100 0.35 3.00 9.45
C VAL A 100 1.74 3.41 9.92
N LEU A 101 2.54 2.43 10.34
CA LEU A 101 3.95 2.59 10.67
C LEU A 101 4.82 1.97 9.58
N GLY A 102 5.83 2.69 9.09
CA GLY A 102 6.79 2.20 8.10
C GLY A 102 6.50 2.66 6.67
N ASP A 103 6.82 1.81 5.69
CA ASP A 103 6.75 2.13 4.26
C ASP A 103 5.30 2.27 3.76
N ASN A 104 5.01 3.38 3.08
CA ASN A 104 3.69 3.71 2.53
C ASN A 104 3.48 3.34 1.06
N SER A 105 4.48 2.71 0.42
CA SER A 105 4.36 2.21 -0.95
C SER A 105 3.11 1.32 -1.15
N PRO A 106 2.50 1.29 -2.35
CA PRO A 106 1.37 0.41 -2.63
C PRO A 106 1.71 -1.06 -2.35
N VAL A 107 0.76 -1.82 -1.82
CA VAL A 107 0.93 -3.27 -1.60
C VAL A 107 0.94 -4.04 -2.92
N THR A 108 0.13 -3.57 -3.89
CA THR A 108 -0.01 -4.19 -5.21
C THR A 108 0.31 -3.16 -6.28
N ASP A 109 1.39 -3.38 -7.03
CA ASP A 109 1.80 -2.49 -8.12
C ASP A 109 1.28 -3.02 -9.46
N LYS A 110 0.05 -2.64 -9.84
CA LYS A 110 -0.60 -3.10 -11.08
C LYS A 110 0.00 -2.50 -12.35
N ASN A 111 0.73 -1.38 -12.24
CA ASN A 111 1.21 -0.64 -13.42
C ASN A 111 2.42 -1.30 -14.10
N THR A 112 3.20 -2.11 -13.38
CA THR A 112 4.43 -2.71 -13.89
C THR A 112 4.21 -3.60 -15.12
N GLY A 113 3.14 -4.39 -15.14
CA GLY A 113 2.84 -5.29 -16.27
C GLY A 113 2.46 -4.53 -17.56
N ILE A 114 1.67 -3.46 -17.43
CA ILE A 114 1.24 -2.63 -18.57
C ILE A 114 2.44 -1.88 -19.17
N VAL A 115 3.31 -1.34 -18.32
CA VAL A 115 4.53 -0.63 -18.78
C VAL A 115 5.46 -1.59 -19.54
N ILE A 116 5.63 -2.83 -19.08
CA ILE A 116 6.42 -3.84 -19.77
C ILE A 116 5.84 -4.16 -21.16
N LEU A 117 4.51 -4.30 -21.27
CA LEU A 117 3.84 -4.55 -22.55
C LEU A 117 4.01 -3.38 -23.53
N ILE A 118 3.91 -2.15 -23.04
CA ILE A 118 4.13 -0.95 -23.86
C ILE A 118 5.57 -0.91 -24.35
N ILE A 119 6.56 -1.14 -23.47
CA ILE A 119 7.98 -1.17 -23.86
C ILE A 119 8.24 -2.27 -24.89
N ALA A 120 7.69 -3.47 -24.69
CA ALA A 120 7.83 -4.58 -25.64
C ALA A 120 7.24 -4.23 -27.02
N ALA A 121 6.08 -3.59 -27.06
CA ALA A 121 5.46 -3.13 -28.31
C ALA A 121 6.30 -2.05 -29.01
N VAL A 122 6.88 -1.10 -28.26
CA VAL A 122 7.77 -0.06 -28.82
C VAL A 122 9.05 -0.66 -29.39
N VAL A 123 9.66 -1.63 -28.70
CA VAL A 123 10.86 -2.33 -29.18
C VAL A 123 10.58 -3.14 -30.45
N LEU A 124 9.45 -3.87 -30.48
CA LEU A 124 9.04 -4.63 -31.67
C LEU A 124 8.78 -3.72 -32.87
N THR A 125 8.06 -2.62 -32.67
CA THR A 125 7.76 -1.68 -33.77
C THR A 125 9.02 -0.99 -34.30
N ALA A 126 9.93 -0.56 -33.41
CA ALA A 126 11.23 0.00 -33.80
C ALA A 126 12.09 -1.03 -34.54
N GLY A 127 12.13 -2.27 -34.06
CA GLY A 127 12.85 -3.38 -34.70
C GLY A 127 12.33 -3.69 -36.11
N ILE A 128 11.01 -3.76 -36.27
CA ILE A 128 10.35 -3.96 -37.57
C ILE A 128 10.65 -2.77 -38.50
N ALA A 129 10.53 -1.54 -38.03
CA ALA A 129 10.82 -0.35 -38.83
C ALA A 129 12.29 -0.29 -39.29
N LEU A 130 13.23 -0.62 -38.42
CA LEU A 130 14.66 -0.72 -38.75
C LEU A 130 14.95 -1.85 -39.75
N TYR A 131 14.30 -2.99 -39.60
CA TYR A 131 14.40 -4.12 -40.54
C TYR A 131 13.95 -3.71 -41.95
N PHE A 132 12.77 -3.09 -42.07
CA PHE A 132 12.26 -2.61 -43.37
C PHE A 132 13.10 -1.45 -43.95
N ARG A 133 13.62 -0.54 -43.12
CA ARG A 133 14.55 0.52 -43.57
C ARG A 133 15.84 -0.06 -44.16
N ARG A 134 16.47 -1.02 -43.48
CA ARG A 134 17.67 -1.68 -44.00
C ARG A 134 17.40 -2.43 -45.31
N ARG A 135 16.24 -3.09 -45.42
CA ARG A 135 15.87 -3.85 -46.62
C ARG A 135 15.64 -2.95 -47.84
N ARG A 136 15.03 -1.76 -47.67
CA ARG A 136 14.85 -0.78 -48.75
C ARG A 136 16.18 -0.20 -49.26
N ILE A 137 17.13 0.08 -48.37
CA ILE A 137 18.44 0.65 -48.76
C ILE A 137 19.24 -0.34 -49.62
N PHE A 138 19.17 -1.64 -49.34
CA PHE A 138 19.91 -2.65 -50.10
C PHE A 138 19.33 -2.90 -51.50
N SER A 139 18.02 -2.72 -51.70
CA SER A 139 17.35 -2.86 -53.01
C SER A 139 17.63 -1.70 -53.97
N ALA A 140 18.11 -0.55 -53.49
CA ALA A 140 18.35 0.64 -54.30
C ALA A 140 19.80 0.74 -54.85
N ARG A 141 20.65 -0.27 -54.60
CA ARG A 141 22.07 -0.29 -55.02
C ARG A 141 22.36 -1.31 -56.14
N SER A 142 21.33 -1.97 -56.68
CA SER A 142 21.45 -3.00 -57.70
C SER A 142 20.95 -2.58 -59.09
N GLU A 143 20.79 -1.28 -59.34
CA GLU A 143 20.60 -0.70 -60.67
C GLU A 143 21.80 0.17 -61.04
#